data_AF-A0A6G2DP29-F1
#
_entry.id   AF-A0A6G2DP29-F1
#
_cell.length_a   1.000
_cell.length_b   1.000
_cell.length_c   1.000
_cell.angle_alpha   90.00
_cell.angle_beta   90.00
_cell.angle_gamma   90.00
#
_symmetry.space_group_name_H-M   'P 1'
#
loop_
_entity.id
_entity.type
_entity.pdbx_description
1 polymer ?
#
loop_
_entity_poly.entity_id
_entity_poly.type
_entity_poly.pdbx_seq_one_letter_code
_entity_poly.pdbx_strand_id
1 'polypeptide(L)'
;VYTHETTHINDRKIYLGGFGRREGTDAEAFAQGMLQLPVPGSGFNEYGSLGLNTVFKKPNDGNQWYDTDPKSLTTRDDIDKYMRGYNDALMLVDHLEA
;
A
#
# COMPACT_ATOMS: atom_id res chain seq x y z
N VAL A 1 -8.54 6.27 7.66
CA VAL A 1 -9.76 5.62 8.21
C VAL A 1 -10.47 4.77 7.16
N TYR A 2 -10.98 5.30 6.03
CA TYR A 2 -11.77 4.46 5.09
C TYR A 2 -11.07 3.16 4.62
N THR A 3 -9.87 3.24 4.07
CA THR A 3 -9.11 2.06 3.59
C THR A 3 -8.66 1.14 4.73
N HIS A 4 -8.44 1.70 5.91
CA HIS A 4 -8.11 0.97 7.14
C HIS A 4 -9.30 0.08 7.57
N GLU A 5 -10.48 0.67 7.76
CA GLU A 5 -11.69 -0.08 8.13
C GLU A 5 -12.11 -1.06 7.03
N THR A 6 -11.94 -0.67 5.76
CA THR A 6 -12.22 -1.56 4.62
C THR A 6 -11.32 -2.79 4.65
N THR A 7 -10.07 -2.64 5.08
CA THR A 7 -9.15 -3.76 5.27
C THR A 7 -9.63 -4.69 6.37
N HIS A 8 -10.03 -4.16 7.54
CA HIS A 8 -10.54 -4.96 8.66
C HIS A 8 -11.78 -5.79 8.33
N ILE A 9 -12.58 -5.31 7.38
CA ILE A 9 -13.75 -6.04 6.87
C ILE A 9 -13.31 -7.11 5.86
N ASN A 10 -12.45 -6.74 4.91
CA ASN A 10 -12.16 -7.56 3.74
C ASN A 10 -11.04 -8.57 3.95
N ASP A 11 -10.12 -8.38 4.89
CA ASP A 11 -9.03 -9.31 5.16
C ASP A 11 -9.52 -10.66 5.71
N ARG A 12 -10.73 -10.70 6.27
CA ARG A 12 -11.35 -11.94 6.78
C ARG A 12 -11.72 -12.93 5.69
N LYS A 13 -12.00 -12.46 4.46
CA LYS A 13 -12.57 -13.31 3.39
C LYS A 13 -12.14 -12.97 1.96
N ILE A 14 -11.76 -11.73 1.68
CA ILE A 14 -11.56 -11.23 0.31
C ILE A 14 -10.07 -11.05 0.01
N TYR A 15 -9.36 -10.23 0.81
CA TYR A 15 -7.98 -9.84 0.47
C TYR A 15 -6.95 -10.96 0.66
N LEU A 16 -7.21 -11.90 1.56
CA LEU A 16 -6.27 -12.98 1.91
C LEU A 16 -6.60 -14.31 1.23
N GLY A 17 -7.21 -14.27 0.05
CA GLY A 17 -7.53 -15.47 -0.74
C GLY A 17 -8.56 -16.40 -0.07
N GLY A 18 -9.34 -15.90 0.89
CA GLY A 18 -10.38 -16.66 1.60
C GLY A 18 -9.89 -17.47 2.81
N PHE A 19 -8.59 -17.51 3.08
CA PHE A 19 -8.03 -18.28 4.21
C PHE A 19 -8.12 -17.55 5.56
N GLY A 20 -8.43 -16.25 5.52
CA GLY A 20 -8.44 -15.39 6.71
C GLY A 20 -7.03 -14.97 7.14
N ARG A 21 -6.95 -14.35 8.32
CA ARG A 21 -5.71 -13.83 8.89
C ARG A 21 -4.82 -14.96 9.39
N ARG A 22 -3.51 -14.78 9.28
CA ARG A 22 -2.52 -15.68 9.91
C ARG A 22 -2.65 -15.62 11.43
N GLU A 23 -2.67 -16.77 12.08
CA GLU A 23 -2.67 -16.86 13.54
C GLU A 23 -1.45 -16.14 14.15
N GLY A 24 -1.67 -15.43 15.25
CA GLY A 24 -0.63 -14.64 15.92
C GLY A 24 -0.29 -13.31 15.24
N THR A 25 -0.95 -12.96 14.13
CA THR A 25 -0.81 -11.64 13.49
C THR A 25 -2.01 -10.76 13.85
N ASP A 26 -1.74 -9.56 14.37
CA ASP A 26 -2.78 -8.61 14.75
C ASP A 26 -3.56 -8.10 13.52
N ALA A 27 -4.84 -7.79 13.70
CA ALA A 27 -5.69 -7.23 12.66
C ALA A 27 -5.12 -5.91 12.12
N GLU A 28 -4.60 -5.08 13.02
CA GLU A 28 -4.02 -3.79 12.69
C GLU A 28 -2.81 -3.92 11.78
N ALA A 29 -2.03 -5.00 11.89
CA ALA A 29 -0.88 -5.23 11.01
C ALA A 29 -1.31 -5.40 9.54
N PHE A 30 -2.51 -5.92 9.27
CA PHE A 30 -3.02 -6.04 7.89
C PHE A 30 -3.50 -4.71 7.31
N ALA A 31 -4.02 -3.82 8.15
CA ALA A 31 -4.38 -2.47 7.75
C ALA A 31 -3.14 -1.57 7.73
N GLN A 32 -2.60 -1.25 8.90
CA GLN A 32 -1.46 -0.36 9.11
C GLN A 32 -0.16 -0.97 8.61
N GLY A 33 0.35 -0.42 7.50
CA GLY A 33 1.63 -0.81 6.90
C GLY A 33 1.53 -1.93 5.84
N MET A 34 0.34 -2.46 5.56
CA MET A 34 0.16 -3.42 4.46
C MET A 34 -0.88 -2.99 3.42
N LEU A 35 -2.17 -3.07 3.75
CA LEU A 35 -3.24 -2.92 2.73
C LEU A 35 -3.96 -1.58 2.76
N GLN A 36 -3.75 -0.77 3.80
CA GLN A 36 -4.31 0.57 3.80
C GLN A 36 -3.47 1.52 2.95
N LEU A 37 -4.16 2.40 2.23
CA LEU A 37 -3.54 3.56 1.59
C LEU A 37 -2.87 4.46 2.64
N PRO A 38 -1.57 4.77 2.51
CA PRO A 38 -0.93 5.79 3.33
C PRO A 38 -1.38 7.19 2.89
N VAL A 39 -1.85 8.01 3.84
CA VAL A 39 -2.36 9.36 3.57
C VAL A 39 -1.65 10.42 4.40
N PRO A 40 -1.43 11.64 3.84
CA PRO A 40 -0.92 12.76 4.62
C PRO A 40 -1.84 13.09 5.79
N GLY A 41 -1.25 13.48 6.93
CA GLY A 41 -2.01 13.89 8.11
C GLY A 41 -2.80 12.77 8.79
N SER A 42 -2.56 11.50 8.43
CA SER A 42 -2.95 10.38 9.28
C SER A 42 -2.24 10.50 10.64
N GLY A 43 -2.91 10.12 11.73
CA GLY A 43 -2.32 10.15 13.08
C GLY A 43 -1.06 9.28 13.24
N PHE A 44 -0.78 8.43 12.26
CA PHE A 44 0.36 7.51 12.21
C PHE A 44 1.47 7.99 11.25
N ASN A 45 1.34 9.17 10.64
CA ASN A 45 2.31 9.79 9.72
C ASN A 45 2.86 8.84 8.64
N GLU A 46 1.97 8.09 7.99
CA GLU A 46 2.36 6.99 7.09
C GLU A 46 2.71 7.47 5.68
N TYR A 47 2.54 8.74 5.36
CA TYR A 47 2.82 9.22 4.00
C TYR A 47 4.31 9.12 3.69
N GLY A 48 4.66 8.45 2.58
CA GLY A 48 6.03 8.06 2.23
C GLY A 48 6.41 6.64 2.66
N SER A 49 5.55 5.91 3.38
CA SER A 49 5.76 4.48 3.64
C SER A 49 5.50 3.63 2.39
N LEU A 50 5.93 2.37 2.42
CA LEU A 50 5.61 1.44 1.35
C LEU A 50 4.09 1.20 1.29
N GLY A 51 3.47 1.39 0.13
CA GLY A 51 2.02 1.24 -0.04
C GLY A 51 1.55 1.49 -1.47
N LEU A 52 0.22 1.39 -1.67
CA LEU A 52 -0.45 1.51 -2.98
C LEU A 52 -1.56 2.55 -2.91
N ASN A 53 -1.72 3.36 -3.97
CA ASN A 53 -2.87 4.27 -4.07
C ASN A 53 -4.12 3.57 -4.59
N THR A 54 -5.06 3.32 -3.69
CA THR A 54 -6.31 2.61 -4.03
C THR A 54 -7.54 3.51 -4.09
N VAL A 55 -7.41 4.83 -3.81
CA VAL A 55 -8.56 5.72 -3.64
C VAL A 55 -8.47 7.01 -4.43
N PHE A 56 -7.35 7.73 -4.40
CA PHE A 56 -7.33 9.12 -4.83
C PHE A 56 -6.78 9.28 -6.23
N LYS A 57 -7.55 9.90 -7.12
CA LYS A 57 -6.97 10.47 -8.34
C LYS A 57 -6.35 11.83 -8.04
N LYS A 58 -5.06 12.00 -8.35
CA LYS A 58 -4.29 13.23 -8.11
C LYS A 58 -3.51 13.63 -9.36
N PRO A 59 -3.28 14.93 -9.60
CA PRO A 59 -2.42 15.38 -10.69
C PRO A 59 -0.96 15.00 -10.43
N ASN A 60 -0.22 14.56 -11.45
CA ASN A 60 1.21 14.31 -11.30
C ASN A 60 1.98 15.64 -11.26
N ASP A 61 2.28 16.12 -10.06
CA ASP A 61 2.99 17.37 -9.78
C ASP A 61 4.44 17.15 -9.32
N GLY A 62 4.93 15.91 -9.38
CA GLY A 62 6.27 15.54 -8.92
C GLY A 62 6.42 15.35 -7.41
N ASN A 63 5.39 15.62 -6.60
CA ASN A 63 5.44 15.49 -5.14
C ASN A 63 4.69 14.24 -4.62
N GLN A 64 4.44 13.27 -5.49
CA GLN A 64 3.73 12.04 -5.15
C GLN A 64 4.68 10.86 -4.97
N TRP A 65 4.46 10.09 -3.90
CA TRP A 65 5.19 8.86 -3.59
C TRP A 65 4.53 7.61 -4.19
N TYR A 66 3.27 7.72 -4.62
CA TYR A 66 2.44 6.62 -5.10
C TYR A 66 1.92 6.90 -6.51
N ASP A 67 1.31 5.88 -7.14
CA ASP A 67 0.61 6.04 -8.39
C ASP A 67 -0.51 7.10 -8.30
N THR A 68 -0.67 7.88 -9.37
CA THR A 68 -1.54 9.07 -9.35
C THR A 68 -3.01 8.77 -9.61
N ASP A 69 -3.33 7.59 -10.12
CA ASP A 69 -4.69 7.17 -10.44
C ASP A 69 -4.91 5.73 -9.96
N PRO A 70 -5.84 5.47 -9.02
CA PRO A 70 -6.07 4.14 -8.45
C PRO A 70 -6.62 3.14 -9.46
N LYS A 71 -6.97 3.59 -10.67
CA LYS A 71 -7.39 2.74 -11.78
C LYS A 71 -6.25 2.35 -12.71
N SER A 72 -5.02 2.77 -12.41
CA SER A 72 -3.84 2.50 -13.25
C SER A 72 -3.34 1.06 -13.11
N LEU A 73 -3.48 0.46 -11.94
CA LEU A 73 -3.07 -0.93 -11.65
C LEU A 73 -4.30 -1.85 -11.76
N THR A 74 -4.47 -2.48 -12.91
CA THR A 74 -5.70 -3.23 -13.23
C THR A 74 -5.55 -4.74 -13.14
N THR A 75 -4.32 -5.23 -13.28
CA THR A 75 -3.99 -6.65 -13.25
C THR A 75 -3.02 -6.97 -12.13
N ARG A 76 -2.89 -8.27 -11.80
CA ARG A 76 -1.89 -8.72 -10.84
C ARG A 76 -0.46 -8.44 -11.32
N ASP A 77 -0.22 -8.53 -12.63
CA ASP A 77 1.07 -8.23 -13.23
C ASP A 77 1.42 -6.74 -13.15
N ASP A 78 0.42 -5.84 -13.27
CA ASP A 78 0.64 -4.40 -13.07
C ASP A 78 1.13 -4.11 -11.64
N ILE A 79 0.45 -4.69 -10.65
CA ILE A 79 0.82 -4.54 -9.23
C ILE A 79 2.21 -5.13 -8.97
N ASP A 80 2.49 -6.32 -9.51
CA ASP A 80 3.79 -6.99 -9.35
C ASP A 80 4.92 -6.16 -9.93
N LYS A 81 4.75 -5.65 -11.16
CA LYS A 81 5.74 -4.78 -11.81
C LYS A 81 5.94 -3.47 -11.04
N TYR A 82 4.86 -2.85 -10.58
CA TYR A 82 4.92 -1.62 -9.78
C TYR A 82 5.70 -1.83 -8.48
N MET A 83 5.35 -2.87 -7.71
CA MET A 83 6.00 -3.15 -6.43
C MET A 83 7.45 -3.59 -6.58
N ARG A 84 7.81 -4.31 -7.66
CA ARG A 84 9.22 -4.59 -7.98
C ARG A 84 9.99 -3.30 -8.23
N GLY A 85 9.51 -2.43 -9.12
CA GLY A 85 10.18 -1.16 -9.41
C GLY A 85 10.33 -0.25 -8.19
N TYR A 86 9.31 -0.21 -7.32
CA TYR A 86 9.37 0.54 -6.07
C TYR A 86 10.46 -0.02 -5.15
N ASN A 87 10.48 -1.34 -4.90
CA ASN A 87 11.49 -1.96 -4.05
C ASN A 87 12.91 -1.87 -4.65
N ASP A 88 13.07 -2.03 -5.96
CA ASP A 88 14.36 -1.92 -6.64
C ASP A 88 14.95 -0.51 -6.46
N ALA A 89 14.13 0.53 -6.56
CA ALA A 89 14.56 1.91 -6.31
C ALA A 89 14.96 2.12 -4.84
N LEU A 90 14.18 1.60 -3.88
CA LEU A 90 14.52 1.70 -2.46
C LEU A 90 15.83 0.97 -2.13
N MET A 91 16.01 -0.26 -2.64
CA MET A 91 17.23 -1.04 -2.43
C MET A 91 18.45 -0.39 -3.07
N LEU A 92 18.30 0.22 -4.25
CA LEU A 92 19.39 0.96 -4.88
C LEU A 92 19.83 2.15 -4.04
N VAL A 93 18.88 2.95 -3.54
CA VAL A 93 19.19 4.11 -2.70
C VAL A 93 19.82 3.65 -1.39
N ASP A 94 19.26 2.64 -0.73
CA ASP A 94 19.82 2.05 0.50
C ASP A 94 21.25 1.54 0.29
N HIS A 95 21.52 0.88 -0.84
CA HIS A 95 22.88 0.43 -1.17
C HIS A 95 23.87 1.57 -1.37
N LEU A 96 23.41 2.72 -1.90
CA LEU A 96 24.24 3.91 -2.09
C LEU A 96 24.43 4.73 -0.81
N GLU A 97 23.55 4.57 0.18
CA GLU A 97 23.66 5.23 1.49
C GLU A 97 24.69 4.56 2.42
N ALA A 98 24.99 3.28 2.21
CA ALA A 98 25.92 2.47 3.01
C ALA A 98 27.40 2.91 2.91
#